data_AF-A0A941XGS0-F1
#
_entry.id   AF-A0A941XGS0-F1
#
_cell.length_a   1.000
_cell.length_b   1.000
_cell.length_c   1.000
_cell.angle_alpha   90.00
_cell.angle_beta   90.00
_cell.angle_gamma   90.00
#
_symmetry.space_group_name_H-M   'P 1'
#
loop_
_entity.id
_entity.type
_entity.pdbx_description
1 polymer ?
#
loop_
_entity_poly.entity_id
_entity_poly.type
_entity_poly.pdbx_seq_one_letter_code
_entity_poly.pdbx_strand_id
1 'polypeptide(L)' 'LYDIISDEEKKELIATLVKEIQIYPEGESEMPLKSMKFNFPVYKDGKEVREIFLNNNTNVETLICLERK' A
#
# COMPACT_ATOMS: atom_id res chain seq x y z
N LEU A 1 -3.64 7.08 -20.95
CA LEU A 1 -4.97 6.99 -20.32
C LEU A 1 -4.94 6.96 -18.79
N TYR A 2 -3.75 6.95 -18.14
CA TYR A 2 -3.62 7.02 -16.67
C TYR A 2 -3.18 8.42 -16.15
N ASP A 3 -2.98 9.39 -17.05
CA ASP A 3 -2.51 10.75 -16.73
C ASP A 3 -3.61 11.70 -16.22
N ILE A 4 -4.83 11.20 -16.05
CA ILE A 4 -5.99 12.01 -15.62
C ILE A 4 -6.71 11.31 -14.48
N ILE A 5 -5.96 10.84 -13.48
CA ILE A 5 -6.55 10.40 -12.22
C ILE A 5 -6.26 11.51 -11.21
N SER A 6 -7.31 12.20 -10.76
CA SER A 6 -7.19 13.25 -9.76
C SER A 6 -6.71 12.67 -8.43
N ASP A 7 -6.17 13.49 -7.53
CA ASP A 7 -5.77 13.01 -6.19
C ASP A 7 -6.96 12.45 -5.40
N GLU A 8 -8.18 12.85 -5.74
CA GLU A 8 -9.42 12.35 -5.17
C GLU A 8 -9.72 10.92 -5.67
N GLU A 9 -9.62 10.70 -6.98
CA GLU A 9 -9.77 9.37 -7.58
C GLU A 9 -8.66 8.40 -7.15
N LYS A 10 -7.43 8.89 -6.96
CA LYS A 10 -6.34 8.10 -6.36
C LYS A 10 -6.67 7.69 -4.94
N LYS A 11 -7.23 8.59 -4.14
CA LYS A 11 -7.66 8.29 -2.77
C LYS A 11 -8.74 7.22 -2.75
N GLU A 12 -9.75 7.34 -3.61
CA GLU A 12 -10.83 6.35 -3.71
C GLU A 12 -10.32 4.99 -4.19
N LEU A 13 -9.42 4.98 -5.18
CA LEU A 13 -8.75 3.76 -5.64
C LEU A 13 -7.98 3.09 -4.49
N ILE A 14 -7.10 3.82 -3.80
CA ILE A 14 -6.33 3.28 -2.67
C ILE A 14 -7.27 2.76 -1.57
N ALA A 15 -8.32 3.51 -1.24
CA ALA A 15 -9.31 3.11 -0.23
C ALA A 15 -10.10 1.85 -0.62
N THR A 16 -10.35 1.63 -1.92
CA THR A 16 -11.02 0.43 -2.42
C THR A 16 -10.08 -0.78 -2.44
N LEU A 17 -8.80 -0.55 -2.73
CA LEU A 17 -7.79 -1.61 -2.84
C LEU A 17 -7.35 -2.14 -1.47
N VAL A 18 -7.27 -1.24 -0.49
CA VAL A 18 -6.81 -1.55 0.87
C VAL A 18 -8.01 -1.93 1.74
N LYS A 19 -7.96 -3.13 2.30
CA LYS A 19 -8.95 -3.65 3.25
C LYS A 19 -8.77 -3.04 4.64
N GLU A 20 -7.52 -2.96 5.09
CA GLU A 20 -7.19 -2.54 6.45
C GLU A 20 -5.77 -1.98 6.49
N ILE A 21 -5.56 -0.95 7.29
CA ILE A 21 -4.26 -0.34 7.55
C ILE A 21 -3.99 -0.41 9.04
N GLN A 22 -2.84 -0.95 9.43
CA GLN A 22 -2.34 -0.89 10.78
C GLN A 22 -1.25 0.19 10.86
N ILE A 23 -1.31 1.00 11.91
CA ILE A 23 -0.32 2.03 12.23
C ILE A 23 0.44 1.66 13.50
N TYR A 24 1.66 2.15 13.62
CA TYR A 24 2.35 2.09 14.91
C TYR A 24 1.74 3.11 15.88
N PRO A 25 1.62 2.77 17.17
CA PRO A 25 1.29 3.75 18.19
C PRO A 25 2.41 4.80 18.32
N GLU A 26 2.08 5.97 18.85
CA GLU A 26 3.03 7.09 18.95
C GLU A 26 4.32 6.69 19.68
N GLY A 27 5.46 6.91 19.03
CA GLY A 27 6.78 6.65 19.60
C GLY A 27 7.33 5.22 19.38
N GLU A 28 6.58 4.29 18.79
CA GLU A 28 7.09 2.95 18.48
C GLU A 28 7.87 2.86 17.16
N SER A 29 7.62 3.77 16.21
CA SER A 29 8.31 3.79 14.92
C SER A 29 8.36 5.19 14.33
N GLU A 30 9.42 5.49 13.57
CA GLU A 30 9.48 6.69 12.73
C GLU A 30 8.53 6.60 11.53
N MET A 31 8.07 5.39 11.19
CA MET A 31 7.07 5.17 10.14
C MET A 31 5.66 5.10 10.73
N PRO A 32 4.69 5.85 10.18
CA PRO A 32 3.32 5.82 10.65
C PRO A 32 2.62 4.51 10.30
N LEU A 33 3.04 3.81 9.24
CA LEU A 33 2.39 2.59 8.75
C LEU A 33 3.13 1.33 9.21
N LYS A 34 2.40 0.36 9.76
CA LYS A 34 2.89 -0.94 10.22
C LYS A 34 2.61 -2.05 9.21
N SER A 35 1.36 -2.20 8.81
CA SER A 35 0.97 -3.16 7.77
C SER A 35 -0.22 -2.66 6.97
N MET A 36 -0.37 -3.20 5.77
CA MET A 36 -1.54 -3.01 4.93
C MET A 36 -2.06 -4.35 4.44
N LYS A 37 -3.37 -4.53 4.57
CA LYS A 37 -4.11 -5.68 4.08
C LYS A 37 -4.89 -5.28 2.86
N PHE A 38 -4.87 -6.11 1.82
CA PHE A 38 -5.53 -5.86 0.55
C PHE A 38 -6.85 -6.64 0.44
N ASN A 39 -7.80 -6.10 -0.32
CA ASN A 39 -9.05 -6.79 -0.62
C ASN A 39 -8.89 -7.95 -1.61
N PHE A 40 -7.74 -8.01 -2.28
CA PHE A 40 -7.36 -9.01 -3.28
C PHE A 40 -5.98 -9.58 -2.96
N PRO A 41 -5.66 -10.79 -3.43
CA PRO A 41 -4.31 -11.32 -3.32
C PRO A 41 -3.31 -10.51 -4.14
N VAL A 42 -2.20 -10.14 -3.50
CA VAL A 42 -1.05 -9.44 -4.11
C VAL A 42 0.16 -10.36 -4.11
N TYR A 43 0.98 -10.27 -5.15
CA TYR A 43 2.20 -11.08 -5.23
C TYR A 43 3.39 -10.30 -4.69
N LYS A 44 3.98 -10.78 -3.60
CA LYS A 44 5.24 -10.26 -3.04
C LYS A 44 6.29 -11.36 -3.06
N ASP A 45 7.45 -11.09 -3.64
CA ASP A 45 8.57 -12.05 -3.76
C ASP A 45 8.14 -13.39 -4.39
N GLY A 46 7.24 -13.34 -5.38
CA GLY A 46 6.71 -14.53 -6.06
C GLY A 46 5.69 -15.33 -5.25
N LYS A 47 5.27 -14.86 -4.07
CA LYS A 47 4.25 -15.49 -3.23
C LYS A 47 2.98 -14.64 -3.19
N GLU A 48 1.84 -15.32 -3.26
CA GLU A 48 0.55 -14.70 -3.03
C GLU A 48 0.40 -14.38 -1.54
N VAL A 49 0.30 -13.09 -1.21
CA VAL A 49 0.05 -12.57 0.13
C VAL A 49 -1.16 -11.64 0.07
N ARG A 50 -1.87 -11.49 1.18
CA ARG A 50 -2.97 -10.52 1.31
C ARG A 50 -2.64 -9.40 2.28
N GLU A 51 -1.51 -9.51 2.96
CA GLU A 51 -1.02 -8.56 3.95
C GLU A 51 0.45 -8.32 3.69
N ILE A 52 0.84 -7.06 3.76
CA ILE A 52 2.23 -6.65 3.63
C ILE A 52 2.61 -5.80 4.83
N PHE A 53 3.70 -6.19 5.48
CA PHE A 53 4.37 -5.40 6.50
C PHE A 53 5.23 -4.35 5.84
N LEU A 54 5.03 -3.09 6.26
CA LEU A 54 5.83 -1.96 5.80
C LEU A 54 7.02 -1.84 6.74
N ASN A 55 8.17 -2.21 6.22
CA ASN A 55 9.45 -2.04 6.89
C ASN A 55 10.16 -0.84 6.26
N ASN A 56 11.19 -0.28 6.93
CA ASN A 56 11.92 0.91 6.50
C ASN A 56 12.41 0.92 5.04
N ASN A 57 12.52 -0.26 4.40
CA ASN A 57 12.99 -0.43 3.03
C ASN A 57 11.88 -0.70 2.00
N THR A 58 10.59 -0.60 2.39
CA THR A 58 9.43 -0.88 1.54
C THR A 58 8.48 0.31 1.56
N ASN A 59 8.59 1.16 0.53
CA ASN A 59 7.68 2.30 0.39
C ASN A 59 6.33 1.84 -0.20
N VAL A 60 5.25 2.54 0.11
CA VAL A 60 3.89 2.26 -0.40
C VAL A 60 3.87 2.24 -1.93
N GLU A 61 4.67 3.10 -2.55
CA GLU A 61 4.83 3.20 -4.01
C GLU A 61 5.50 1.96 -4.63
N THR A 62 6.23 1.16 -3.86
CA THR A 62 6.83 -0.10 -4.32
C THR A 62 5.85 -1.27 -4.24
N LEU A 63 4.85 -1.19 -3.36
CA LEU A 63 3.86 -2.27 -3.15
C LEU A 63 2.80 -2.30 -4.23
N ILE A 64 2.42 -1.12 -4.70
CA ILE A 64 1.56 -0.95 -5.85
C ILE A 64 2.56 -0.73 -6.97
N CYS A 65 2.84 -1.72 -7.82
CA CYS A 65 3.64 -1.55 -9.03
C CYS A 65 2.94 -0.53 -9.96
N LEU A 66 2.93 0.75 -9.58
CA LEU A 66 2.73 1.89 -10.44
C LEU A 66 4.02 1.97 -11.24
N GLU A 67 4.18 1.06 -12.20
CA GLU A 67 5.17 1.23 -13.25
C GLU A 67 4.85 2.56 -13.93
N ARG A 68 5.64 3.58 -13.61
CA ARG A 68 5.76 4.76 -14.46
C ARG A 68 6.36 4.26 -15.77
N LYS A 69 5.53 4.12 -16.79
CA LYS A 69 5.92 4.13 -18.19
C LYS A 69 5.24 5.29 -18.88
#